data_AF-A0A938GJ53-F1
#
_entry.id   AF-A0A938GJ53-F1
#
_cell.length_a   1.000
_cell.length_b   1.000
_cell.length_c   1.000
_cell.angle_alpha   90.00
_cell.angle_beta   90.00
_cell.angle_gamma   90.00
#
_symmetry.space_group_name_H-M   'P 1'
#
loop_
_entity.id
_entity.type
_entity.pdbx_description
1 polymer ?
#
loop_
_entity_poly.entity_id
_entity_poly.type
_entity_poly.pdbx_seq_one_letter_code
_entity_poly.pdbx_strand_id
1 'polypeptide(L)'
;MTETAVLRVNYCFWSVARGAEERSQMLHCVRTARDVGVFKEFHVLTDAPIQACECYEAHDPEDRCGLHKLIYLKAAISRLPFDYFVWVEPSTIFLSAPLHLVGALSRSPIHVPLEVELSKVGPAKEVCRISAERYGAIMAQNGVRNPIYLNGSAFWIVAHDAVDAICDVAMHGWHKAKDCGAVLDASFALGYAMQMLCADPRKHTVEARPDLWAADYRGVAEIVTDTWWEFEDRTGTSRFPVRPSLVHQPQRELACDQERPEAARSGVGAEIDAVELTVSPPIA
;
A
#
# COMPACT_ATOMS: atom_id res chain seq x y z
N MET A 1 17.62 39.74 2.74
CA MET A 1 17.65 38.28 2.90
C MET A 1 16.22 37.81 2.75
N THR A 2 15.86 37.24 1.61
CA THR A 2 14.54 36.68 1.35
C THR A 2 14.44 35.38 2.12
N GLU A 3 13.59 35.38 3.14
CA GLU A 3 13.20 34.19 3.88
C GLU A 3 12.52 33.24 2.88
N THR A 4 13.26 32.22 2.43
CA THR A 4 12.71 31.18 1.56
C THR A 4 11.67 30.45 2.39
N ALA A 5 10.40 30.80 2.19
CA ALA A 5 9.28 30.11 2.82
C ALA A 5 9.47 28.61 2.56
N VAL A 6 9.83 27.87 3.60
CA VAL A 6 9.90 26.41 3.53
C VAL A 6 8.47 25.96 3.32
N LEU A 7 8.13 25.64 2.08
CA LEU A 7 6.82 25.11 1.71
C LEU A 7 6.56 23.90 2.59
N ARG A 8 5.62 24.04 3.53
CA ARG A 8 5.20 22.95 4.40
C ARG A 8 4.43 21.98 3.52
N VAL A 9 4.99 20.80 3.32
CA VAL A 9 4.35 19.72 2.59
C VAL A 9 3.06 19.30 3.32
N ASN A 10 1.91 19.44 2.65
CA ASN A 10 0.62 19.09 3.22
C ASN A 10 0.26 17.63 2.86
N TYR A 11 0.08 16.79 3.87
CA TYR A 11 -0.23 15.38 3.68
C TYR A 11 -0.99 14.83 4.88
N CYS A 12 -1.73 13.76 4.66
CA CYS A 12 -2.37 12.98 5.71
C CYS A 12 -2.02 11.50 5.62
N PHE A 13 -2.16 10.81 6.75
CA PHE A 13 -2.24 9.35 6.78
C PHE A 13 -3.69 8.94 6.59
N TRP A 14 -3.93 7.81 5.92
CA TRP A 14 -5.27 7.27 5.82
C TRP A 14 -5.28 5.74 5.76
N SER A 15 -6.41 5.16 6.13
CA SER A 15 -6.60 3.70 6.19
C SER A 15 -8.08 3.31 6.07
N VAL A 16 -8.34 2.01 6.00
CA VAL A 16 -9.66 1.40 6.20
C VAL A 16 -9.54 0.44 7.37
N ALA A 17 -10.46 0.54 8.34
CA ALA A 17 -10.46 -0.34 9.50
C ALA A 17 -11.91 -0.69 9.89
N ARG A 18 -12.36 -1.87 9.50
CA ARG A 18 -13.72 -2.39 9.74
C ARG A 18 -13.71 -3.52 10.76
N GLY A 19 -14.71 -3.51 11.63
CA GLY A 19 -14.83 -4.51 12.68
C GLY A 19 -13.86 -4.27 13.84
N ALA A 20 -14.09 -4.98 14.95
CA ALA A 20 -13.39 -4.69 16.20
C ALA A 20 -11.87 -4.91 16.14
N GLU A 21 -11.42 -5.89 15.36
CA GLU A 21 -10.01 -6.26 15.24
C GLU A 21 -9.20 -5.18 14.50
N GLU A 22 -9.58 -4.84 13.27
CA GLU A 22 -8.89 -3.81 12.48
C GLU A 22 -8.94 -2.45 13.17
N ARG A 23 -10.06 -2.09 13.82
CA ARG A 23 -10.14 -0.85 14.61
C ARG A 23 -9.17 -0.84 15.79
N SER A 24 -9.02 -1.97 16.48
CA SER A 24 -8.03 -2.12 17.57
C SER A 24 -6.60 -1.94 17.07
N GLN A 25 -6.29 -2.51 15.90
CA GLN A 25 -4.99 -2.35 15.24
C GLN A 25 -4.75 -0.91 14.82
N MET A 26 -5.73 -0.28 14.17
CA MET A 26 -5.62 1.11 13.74
C MET A 26 -5.43 2.04 14.94
N LEU A 27 -6.12 1.80 16.06
CA LEU A 27 -5.90 2.53 17.31
C LEU A 27 -4.47 2.35 17.83
N HIS A 28 -3.94 1.13 17.78
CA HIS A 28 -2.55 0.85 18.14
C HIS A 28 -1.55 1.57 17.22
N CYS A 29 -1.78 1.54 15.91
CA CYS A 29 -1.02 2.26 14.89
C CYS A 29 -0.96 3.77 15.21
N VAL A 30 -2.11 4.42 15.43
CA VAL A 30 -2.16 5.85 15.77
C VAL A 30 -1.47 6.14 17.10
N ARG A 31 -1.65 5.30 18.12
CA ARG A 31 -0.98 5.47 19.41
C ARG A 31 0.54 5.47 19.26
N THR A 32 1.10 4.46 18.59
CA THR A 32 2.55 4.37 18.38
C THR A 32 3.07 5.56 17.54
N ALA A 33 2.28 6.05 16.58
CA ALA A 33 2.61 7.27 15.83
C ALA A 33 2.73 8.49 16.75
N ARG A 34 1.79 8.67 17.69
CA ARG A 34 1.83 9.79 18.66
C ARG A 34 3.02 9.65 19.61
N ASP A 35 3.32 8.45 20.07
CA ASP A 35 4.42 8.16 21.00
C ASP A 35 5.78 8.58 20.42
N VAL A 36 5.95 8.49 19.10
CA VAL A 36 7.19 8.88 18.40
C VAL A 36 7.13 10.30 17.80
N GLY A 37 6.11 11.09 18.14
CA GLY A 37 6.01 12.50 17.75
C GLY A 37 5.42 12.76 16.35
N VAL A 38 4.71 11.81 15.75
CA VAL A 38 3.93 12.05 14.53
C VAL A 38 2.61 12.69 14.91
N PHE A 39 2.40 13.96 14.53
CA PHE A 39 1.17 14.73 14.83
C PHE A 39 0.30 15.00 13.59
N LYS A 40 0.58 14.33 12.47
CA LYS A 40 -0.23 14.46 11.24
C LYS A 40 -1.60 13.80 11.40
N GLU A 41 -2.56 14.27 10.61
CA GLU A 41 -3.95 13.78 10.62
C GLU A 41 -4.03 12.35 10.09
N PHE A 42 -4.93 11.57 10.70
CA PHE A 42 -5.27 10.20 10.28
C PHE A 42 -6.75 10.20 9.85
N HIS A 43 -7.00 9.89 8.59
CA HIS A 43 -8.35 9.75 8.03
C HIS A 43 -8.67 8.27 7.86
N VAL A 44 -9.69 7.77 8.55
CA VAL A 44 -9.99 6.33 8.56
C VAL A 44 -11.41 6.08 8.11
N LEU A 45 -11.60 5.28 7.07
CA LEU A 45 -12.92 4.74 6.75
C LEU A 45 -13.20 3.54 7.66
N THR A 46 -14.28 3.61 8.42
CA THR A 46 -14.58 2.64 9.49
C THR A 46 -16.09 2.52 9.74
N ASP A 47 -16.49 1.48 10.47
CA ASP A 47 -17.85 1.21 10.92
C ASP A 47 -18.14 1.74 12.33
N ALA A 48 -17.13 2.24 13.06
CA ALA A 48 -17.29 2.90 14.35
C ALA A 48 -16.14 3.88 14.65
N PRO A 49 -16.34 4.94 15.45
CA PRO A 49 -15.29 5.91 15.77
C PRO A 49 -14.00 5.28 16.34
N ILE A 50 -12.86 5.84 15.93
CA ILE A 50 -11.52 5.49 16.43
C ILE A 50 -10.88 6.76 17.00
N GLN A 51 -10.42 6.69 18.25
CA GLN A 51 -9.82 7.84 18.93
C GLN A 51 -8.63 8.41 18.15
N ALA A 52 -8.55 9.75 18.11
CA ALA A 52 -7.48 10.51 17.45
C ALA A 52 -7.40 10.35 15.91
N CYS A 53 -8.49 9.90 15.28
CA CYS A 53 -8.69 9.82 13.84
C CYS A 53 -9.91 10.65 13.42
N GLU A 54 -9.85 11.22 12.21
CA GLU A 54 -11.02 11.70 11.48
C GLU A 54 -11.68 10.47 10.82
N CYS A 55 -12.85 10.07 11.31
CA CYS A 55 -13.51 8.83 10.91
C CYS A 55 -14.59 9.08 9.87
N TYR A 56 -14.63 8.28 8.81
CA TYR A 56 -15.67 8.32 7.76
C TYR A 56 -16.37 6.97 7.70
N GLU A 57 -17.62 6.95 7.26
CA GLU A 57 -18.36 5.71 7.08
C GLU A 57 -17.72 4.86 5.97
N ALA A 58 -17.30 3.64 6.33
CA ALA A 58 -16.90 2.64 5.36
C ALA A 58 -18.14 1.95 4.80
N HIS A 59 -18.36 2.11 3.50
CA HIS A 59 -19.30 1.29 2.77
C HIS A 59 -18.71 -0.11 2.52
N ASP A 60 -19.51 -1.02 1.96
CA ASP A 60 -19.03 -2.37 1.63
C ASP A 60 -18.79 -2.48 0.12
N PRO A 61 -17.65 -1.99 -0.41
CA PRO A 61 -17.28 -2.40 -1.75
C PRO A 61 -17.03 -3.90 -1.68
N GLU A 62 -17.65 -4.68 -2.57
CA GLU A 62 -17.30 -6.09 -2.74
C GLU A 62 -15.78 -6.24 -2.65
N ASP A 63 -15.28 -6.98 -1.64
CA ASP A 63 -13.84 -7.01 -1.37
C ASP A 63 -13.11 -7.80 -2.46
N ARG A 64 -12.75 -7.08 -3.52
CA ARG A 64 -12.04 -7.60 -4.69
C ARG A 64 -10.56 -7.66 -4.39
N CYS A 65 -10.14 -8.54 -3.48
CA CYS A 65 -8.73 -8.81 -3.17
C CYS A 65 -7.96 -7.55 -2.72
N GLY A 66 -8.54 -6.76 -1.82
CA GLY A 66 -7.90 -5.56 -1.28
C GLY A 66 -7.95 -4.32 -2.19
N LEU A 67 -8.59 -4.39 -3.37
CA LEU A 67 -8.71 -3.25 -4.29
C LEU A 67 -9.60 -2.13 -3.76
N HIS A 68 -10.35 -2.36 -2.67
CA HIS A 68 -11.16 -1.34 -2.01
C HIS A 68 -10.34 -0.09 -1.66
N LYS A 69 -9.02 -0.24 -1.40
CA LYS A 69 -8.09 0.87 -1.15
C LYS A 69 -8.06 1.86 -2.33
N LEU A 70 -7.95 1.37 -3.57
CA LEU A 70 -7.94 2.24 -4.76
C LEU A 70 -9.31 2.91 -4.99
N ILE A 71 -10.40 2.19 -4.71
CA ILE A 71 -11.76 2.70 -4.82
C ILE A 71 -11.96 3.87 -3.84
N TYR A 72 -11.60 3.68 -2.56
CA TYR A 72 -11.73 4.73 -1.55
C TYR A 72 -10.79 5.89 -1.77
N LEU A 73 -9.56 5.64 -2.24
CA LEU A 73 -8.66 6.70 -2.64
C LEU A 73 -9.34 7.62 -3.66
N LYS A 74 -9.84 7.05 -4.76
CA LYS A 74 -10.42 7.82 -5.87
C LYS A 74 -11.73 8.51 -5.49
N ALA A 75 -12.60 7.81 -4.77
CA ALA A 75 -13.97 8.26 -4.54
C ALA A 75 -14.16 9.13 -3.30
N ALA A 76 -13.30 9.01 -2.29
CA ALA A 76 -13.47 9.70 -1.01
C ALA A 76 -12.22 10.50 -0.60
N ILE A 77 -11.09 9.83 -0.43
CA ILE A 77 -9.89 10.42 0.18
C ILE A 77 -9.30 11.54 -0.68
N SER A 78 -9.31 11.38 -2.00
CA SER A 78 -8.85 12.41 -2.96
C SER A 78 -9.58 13.74 -2.82
N ARG A 79 -10.76 13.78 -2.22
CA ARG A 79 -11.54 15.03 -2.06
C ARG A 79 -11.05 15.88 -0.89
N LEU A 80 -10.17 15.34 -0.05
CA LEU A 80 -9.60 16.07 1.08
C LEU A 80 -8.52 17.06 0.60
N PRO A 81 -8.33 18.20 1.31
CA PRO A 81 -7.46 19.28 0.87
C PRO A 81 -5.98 19.03 1.21
N PHE A 82 -5.42 17.87 0.84
CA PHE A 82 -4.00 17.52 1.04
C PHE A 82 -3.25 17.42 -0.29
N ASP A 83 -1.95 17.70 -0.31
CA ASP A 83 -1.13 17.53 -1.51
C ASP A 83 -0.74 16.07 -1.73
N TYR A 84 -0.65 15.29 -0.66
CA TYR A 84 -0.27 13.88 -0.68
C TYR A 84 -1.12 13.04 0.26
N PHE A 85 -1.39 11.81 -0.16
CA PHE A 85 -2.11 10.80 0.63
C PHE A 85 -1.18 9.63 0.93
N VAL A 86 -1.06 9.27 2.22
CA VAL A 86 -0.19 8.20 2.69
C VAL A 86 -1.03 7.07 3.23
N TRP A 87 -1.10 5.97 2.48
CA TRP A 87 -1.75 4.75 2.97
C TRP A 87 -0.88 4.07 4.03
N VAL A 88 -1.52 3.68 5.13
CA VAL A 88 -0.94 2.77 6.14
C VAL A 88 -1.94 1.67 6.47
N GLU A 89 -1.48 0.42 6.48
CA GLU A 89 -2.28 -0.71 6.96
C GLU A 89 -2.57 -0.56 8.47
N PRO A 90 -3.76 -0.97 8.97
CA PRO A 90 -4.07 -0.90 10.40
C PRO A 90 -3.04 -1.58 11.30
N SER A 91 -2.41 -2.66 10.84
CA SER A 91 -1.35 -3.39 11.56
C SER A 91 0.04 -2.75 11.49
N THR A 92 0.14 -1.48 11.07
CA THR A 92 1.39 -0.73 11.04
C THR A 92 1.77 -0.22 12.44
N ILE A 93 3.04 -0.34 12.80
CA ILE A 93 3.64 0.24 14.01
C ILE A 93 4.61 1.35 13.60
N PHE A 94 4.57 2.48 14.30
CA PHE A 94 5.56 3.55 14.16
C PHE A 94 6.68 3.35 15.18
N LEU A 95 7.91 3.12 14.71
CA LEU A 95 9.10 2.99 15.55
C LEU A 95 9.84 4.33 15.73
N SER A 96 9.68 5.25 14.79
CA SER A 96 10.20 6.62 14.85
C SER A 96 9.38 7.55 13.94
N ALA A 97 9.51 8.87 14.10
CA ALA A 97 8.91 9.81 13.15
C ALA A 97 9.64 9.73 11.79
N PRO A 98 8.92 9.45 10.67
CA PRO A 98 9.55 9.35 9.36
C PRO A 98 10.13 10.68 8.91
N LEU A 99 11.43 10.70 8.66
CA LEU A 99 12.13 11.85 8.10
C LEU A 99 11.88 11.90 6.58
N HIS A 100 11.45 13.07 6.08
CA HIS A 100 11.26 13.30 4.65
C HIS A 100 10.37 12.26 3.94
N LEU A 101 9.21 11.94 4.53
CA LEU A 101 8.24 10.96 4.02
C LEU A 101 7.97 11.11 2.50
N VAL A 102 7.56 12.31 2.08
CA VAL A 102 7.25 12.63 0.67
C VAL A 102 8.48 12.61 -0.24
N GLY A 103 9.69 12.72 0.33
CA GLY A 103 10.94 12.55 -0.42
C GLY A 103 11.08 11.18 -1.06
N ALA A 104 10.37 10.16 -0.56
CA ALA A 104 10.36 8.81 -1.13
C ALA A 104 9.74 8.74 -2.54
N LEU A 105 8.93 9.74 -2.92
CA LEU A 105 8.38 9.82 -4.27
C LEU A 105 9.46 9.96 -5.34
N SER A 106 10.63 10.55 -5.04
CA SER A 106 11.74 10.62 -6.00
C SER A 106 11.36 11.17 -7.39
N ARG A 107 10.41 12.13 -7.44
CA ARG A 107 9.77 12.71 -8.65
C ARG A 107 8.76 11.81 -9.38
N SER A 108 8.45 10.64 -8.84
CA SER A 108 7.31 9.81 -9.25
C SER A 108 6.01 10.33 -8.61
N PRO A 109 4.85 10.18 -9.26
CA PRO A 109 3.56 10.53 -8.66
C PRO A 109 3.10 9.55 -7.55
N ILE A 110 3.71 8.37 -7.51
CA ILE A 110 3.44 7.32 -6.53
C ILE A 110 4.75 6.75 -5.96
N HIS A 111 4.72 6.32 -4.70
CA HIS A 111 5.74 5.48 -4.08
C HIS A 111 5.07 4.25 -3.48
N VAL A 112 5.49 3.07 -3.92
CA VAL A 112 5.19 1.77 -3.31
C VAL A 112 6.54 1.10 -3.03
N PRO A 113 6.82 0.67 -1.78
CA PRO A 113 8.10 0.02 -1.47
C PRO A 113 8.27 -1.28 -2.27
N LEU A 114 9.32 -1.34 -3.09
CA LEU A 114 9.68 -2.51 -3.88
C LEU A 114 10.65 -3.38 -3.07
N GLU A 115 10.27 -4.62 -2.78
CA GLU A 115 11.01 -5.48 -1.84
C GLU A 115 12.09 -6.29 -2.53
N VAL A 116 11.75 -6.98 -3.63
CA VAL A 116 12.64 -7.93 -4.29
C VAL A 116 12.50 -7.85 -5.80
N GLU A 117 13.64 -7.84 -6.48
CA GLU A 117 13.69 -7.94 -7.94
C GLU A 117 13.32 -9.37 -8.37
N LEU A 118 12.33 -9.49 -9.24
CA LEU A 118 11.76 -10.76 -9.69
C LEU A 118 12.79 -11.67 -10.35
N SER A 119 13.84 -11.12 -10.97
CA SER A 119 14.94 -11.88 -11.58
C SER A 119 15.77 -12.70 -10.56
N LYS A 120 15.73 -12.30 -9.29
CA LYS A 120 16.37 -13.02 -8.17
C LYS A 120 15.49 -14.15 -7.63
N VAL A 121 14.20 -14.09 -7.91
CA VAL A 121 13.22 -15.09 -7.49
C VAL A 121 13.24 -16.25 -8.51
N GLY A 122 13.39 -17.48 -8.04
CA GLY A 122 13.39 -18.65 -8.92
C GLY A 122 12.12 -18.69 -9.80
N PRO A 123 12.21 -18.98 -11.10
CA PRO A 123 11.10 -18.79 -12.05
C PRO A 123 9.84 -19.60 -11.71
N ALA A 124 10.03 -20.80 -11.14
CA ALA A 124 8.95 -21.68 -10.72
C ALA A 124 8.39 -21.36 -9.33
N LYS A 125 8.99 -20.43 -8.59
CA LYS A 125 8.52 -20.05 -7.26
C LYS A 125 7.17 -19.36 -7.36
N GLU A 126 6.25 -19.75 -6.48
CA GLU A 126 4.93 -19.14 -6.42
C GLU A 126 5.02 -17.74 -5.79
N VAL A 127 4.43 -16.76 -6.45
CA VAL A 127 4.25 -15.38 -6.00
C VAL A 127 2.82 -14.96 -6.34
N CYS A 128 2.05 -14.54 -5.34
CA CYS A 128 0.64 -14.19 -5.53
C CYS A 128 -0.15 -15.28 -6.30
N ARG A 129 0.02 -16.56 -5.93
CA ARG A 129 -0.69 -17.73 -6.51
C ARG A 129 -0.36 -18.07 -7.97
N ILE A 130 0.66 -17.44 -8.56
CA ILE A 130 1.18 -17.77 -9.89
C ILE A 130 2.70 -17.92 -9.85
N SER A 131 3.31 -18.54 -10.85
CA SER A 131 4.78 -18.59 -10.91
C SER A 131 5.38 -17.20 -11.11
N ALA A 132 6.57 -16.96 -10.57
CA ALA A 132 7.33 -15.74 -10.78
C ALA A 132 7.54 -15.44 -12.27
N GLU A 133 7.78 -16.47 -13.09
CA GLU A 133 7.85 -16.33 -14.54
C GLU A 133 6.54 -15.78 -15.14
N ARG A 134 5.39 -16.34 -14.75
CA ARG A 134 4.08 -15.87 -15.25
C ARG A 134 3.77 -14.45 -14.79
N TYR A 135 4.10 -14.13 -13.54
CA TYR A 135 3.97 -12.76 -13.00
C TYR A 135 4.77 -11.77 -13.85
N GLY A 136 6.04 -12.10 -14.12
CA GLY A 136 6.93 -11.27 -14.93
C GLY A 136 6.44 -11.12 -16.37
N ALA A 137 5.96 -12.21 -16.98
CA ALA A 137 5.41 -12.21 -18.33
C ALA A 137 4.19 -11.27 -18.44
N ILE A 138 3.26 -11.32 -17.48
CA ILE A 138 2.09 -10.43 -17.46
C ILE A 138 2.54 -8.96 -17.40
N MET A 139 3.45 -8.59 -16.50
CA MET A 139 3.90 -7.19 -16.39
C MET A 139 4.63 -6.72 -17.65
N ALA A 140 5.53 -7.55 -18.20
CA ALA A 140 6.32 -7.20 -19.38
C ALA A 140 5.46 -7.07 -20.65
N GLN A 141 4.49 -7.97 -20.85
CA GLN A 141 3.55 -7.91 -21.98
C GLN A 141 2.65 -6.67 -21.90
N ASN A 142 2.40 -6.16 -20.69
CA ASN A 142 1.58 -4.97 -20.45
C ASN A 142 2.41 -3.70 -20.21
N GLY A 143 3.62 -3.65 -20.76
CA GLY A 143 4.36 -2.38 -20.92
C GLY A 143 5.43 -2.08 -19.89
N VAL A 144 5.58 -2.88 -18.83
CA VAL A 144 6.68 -2.69 -17.87
C VAL A 144 7.99 -3.06 -18.54
N ARG A 145 8.89 -2.09 -18.70
CA ARG A 145 10.20 -2.25 -19.38
C ARG A 145 11.39 -2.28 -18.44
N ASN A 146 11.22 -1.78 -17.22
CA ASN A 146 12.26 -1.81 -16.19
C ASN A 146 12.37 -3.20 -15.55
N PRO A 147 13.42 -3.48 -14.75
CA PRO A 147 13.43 -4.66 -13.91
C PRO A 147 12.16 -4.73 -13.07
N ILE A 148 11.55 -5.91 -13.03
CA ILE A 148 10.27 -6.11 -12.35
C ILE A 148 10.55 -6.42 -10.89
N TYR A 149 9.85 -5.74 -9.99
CA TYR A 149 9.93 -5.96 -8.56
C TYR A 149 8.60 -6.47 -8.00
N LEU A 150 8.68 -7.26 -6.94
CA LEU A 150 7.56 -7.58 -6.06
C LEU A 150 7.44 -6.53 -4.95
N ASN A 151 6.23 -6.34 -4.44
CA ASN A 151 5.90 -5.41 -3.37
C ASN A 151 4.71 -5.93 -2.54
N GLY A 152 4.53 -5.35 -1.36
CA GLY A 152 3.27 -5.37 -0.61
C GLY A 152 2.37 -4.16 -0.91
N SER A 153 1.17 -4.14 -0.33
CA SER A 153 0.20 -3.04 -0.42
C SER A 153 -0.09 -2.34 0.93
N ALA A 154 0.75 -2.61 1.95
CA ALA A 154 0.56 -2.13 3.31
C ALA A 154 1.01 -0.68 3.55
N PHE A 155 1.81 -0.11 2.65
CA PHE A 155 2.26 1.27 2.72
C PHE A 155 2.50 1.82 1.31
N TRP A 156 2.04 3.04 1.05
CA TRP A 156 2.31 3.76 -0.18
C TRP A 156 1.95 5.24 -0.07
N ILE A 157 2.52 6.06 -0.96
CA ILE A 157 2.34 7.51 -1.01
C ILE A 157 1.88 7.87 -2.41
N VAL A 158 0.87 8.74 -2.54
CA VAL A 158 0.45 9.31 -3.83
C VAL A 158 0.36 10.82 -3.76
N ALA A 159 0.70 11.47 -4.88
CA ALA A 159 0.40 12.88 -5.11
C ALA A 159 -1.10 13.03 -5.47
N HIS A 160 -1.75 14.03 -4.88
CA HIS A 160 -3.18 14.27 -5.08
C HIS A 160 -3.53 14.44 -6.56
N ASP A 161 -2.82 15.30 -7.27
CA ASP A 161 -3.05 15.62 -8.68
C ASP A 161 -2.87 14.43 -9.64
N ALA A 162 -2.30 13.31 -9.16
CA ALA A 162 -2.08 12.10 -9.93
C ALA A 162 -2.99 10.93 -9.52
N VAL A 163 -3.88 11.08 -8.54
CA VAL A 163 -4.74 10.00 -8.02
C VAL A 163 -5.50 9.29 -9.15
N ASP A 164 -6.15 10.03 -10.04
CA ASP A 164 -6.94 9.44 -11.13
C ASP A 164 -6.07 8.60 -12.06
N ALA A 165 -4.94 9.15 -12.52
CA ALA A 165 -4.02 8.43 -13.39
C ALA A 165 -3.44 7.17 -12.73
N ILE A 166 -3.10 7.26 -11.44
CA ILE A 166 -2.58 6.13 -10.67
C ILE A 166 -3.63 5.02 -10.56
N CYS A 167 -4.86 5.36 -10.16
CA CYS A 167 -5.95 4.40 -10.03
C CYS A 167 -6.29 3.75 -11.37
N ASP A 168 -6.33 4.52 -12.46
CA ASP A 168 -6.64 4.00 -13.79
C ASP A 168 -5.55 3.04 -14.29
N VAL A 169 -4.26 3.36 -14.09
CA VAL A 169 -3.14 2.46 -14.44
C VAL A 169 -3.15 1.20 -13.57
N ALA A 170 -3.40 1.33 -12.27
CA ALA A 170 -3.45 0.19 -11.35
C ALA A 170 -4.57 -0.79 -11.72
N MET A 171 -5.78 -0.25 -11.96
CA MET A 171 -6.93 -1.05 -12.38
C MET A 171 -6.72 -1.65 -13.77
N HIS A 172 -6.11 -0.92 -14.70
CA HIS A 172 -5.73 -1.46 -16.01
C HIS A 172 -4.83 -2.70 -15.88
N GLY A 173 -3.76 -2.60 -15.08
CA GLY A 173 -2.86 -3.73 -14.83
C GLY A 173 -3.61 -4.93 -14.25
N TRP A 174 -4.44 -4.70 -13.22
CA TRP A 174 -5.24 -5.75 -12.61
C TRP A 174 -6.19 -6.45 -13.60
N HIS A 175 -6.90 -5.68 -14.43
CA HIS A 175 -7.76 -6.24 -15.47
C HIS A 175 -6.98 -7.08 -16.48
N LYS A 176 -5.78 -6.64 -16.89
CA LYS A 176 -4.91 -7.42 -17.78
C LYS A 176 -4.45 -8.74 -17.16
N ALA A 177 -4.12 -8.76 -15.87
CA ALA A 177 -3.81 -10.00 -15.17
C ALA A 177 -5.02 -10.94 -15.16
N LYS A 178 -6.23 -10.41 -14.90
CA LYS A 178 -7.48 -11.18 -14.92
C LYS A 178 -7.77 -11.76 -16.31
N ASP A 179 -7.57 -10.98 -17.38
CA ASP A 179 -7.72 -11.44 -18.77
C ASP A 179 -6.73 -12.56 -19.12
N CYS A 180 -5.54 -12.55 -18.51
CA CYS A 180 -4.56 -13.63 -18.58
C CYS A 180 -4.87 -14.81 -17.65
N GLY A 181 -6.04 -14.85 -17.00
CA GLY A 181 -6.46 -15.90 -16.09
C GLY A 181 -5.70 -15.92 -14.76
N ALA A 182 -5.22 -14.76 -14.29
CA ALA A 182 -4.58 -14.60 -12.99
C ALA A 182 -5.40 -13.64 -12.12
N VAL A 183 -5.82 -14.09 -10.94
CA VAL A 183 -6.50 -13.24 -9.95
C VAL A 183 -5.45 -12.74 -8.98
N LEU A 184 -4.99 -11.51 -9.19
CA LEU A 184 -3.97 -10.87 -8.37
C LEU A 184 -4.61 -9.82 -7.44
N ASP A 185 -3.91 -9.47 -6.38
CA ASP A 185 -4.38 -8.58 -5.31
C ASP A 185 -4.02 -7.11 -5.57
N ALA A 186 -4.36 -6.23 -4.63
CA ALA A 186 -3.96 -4.83 -4.64
C ALA A 186 -2.43 -4.63 -4.70
N SER A 187 -1.64 -5.56 -4.16
CA SER A 187 -0.17 -5.51 -4.23
C SER A 187 0.31 -5.51 -5.67
N PHE A 188 -0.23 -6.39 -6.52
CA PHE A 188 0.06 -6.37 -7.96
C PHE A 188 -0.38 -5.07 -8.65
N ALA A 189 -1.61 -4.61 -8.40
CA ALA A 189 -2.16 -3.42 -9.05
C ALA A 189 -1.30 -2.17 -8.75
N LEU A 190 -0.94 -1.96 -7.48
CA LEU A 190 -0.07 -0.88 -7.03
C LEU A 190 1.36 -1.02 -7.55
N GLY A 191 1.91 -2.24 -7.54
CA GLY A 191 3.25 -2.53 -8.08
C GLY A 191 3.35 -2.26 -9.58
N TYR A 192 2.29 -2.58 -10.32
CA TYR A 192 2.17 -2.27 -11.75
C TYR A 192 2.12 -0.76 -11.99
N ALA A 193 1.24 -0.03 -11.30
CA ALA A 193 1.14 1.43 -11.43
C ALA A 193 2.46 2.14 -11.09
N MET A 194 3.09 1.74 -9.97
CA MET A 194 4.39 2.24 -9.56
C MET A 194 5.44 2.06 -10.67
N GLN A 195 5.59 0.86 -11.20
CA GLN A 195 6.64 0.56 -12.19
C GLN A 195 6.36 1.12 -13.59
N MET A 196 5.09 1.42 -13.90
CA MET A 196 4.69 2.11 -15.13
C MET A 196 4.89 3.63 -15.06
N LEU A 197 4.70 4.23 -13.88
CA LEU A 197 4.69 5.68 -13.69
C LEU A 197 6.01 6.26 -13.19
N CYS A 198 6.95 5.44 -12.72
CA CYS A 198 8.28 5.90 -12.35
C CYS A 198 9.32 5.76 -13.47
N ALA A 199 10.28 6.68 -13.46
CA ALA A 199 11.44 6.62 -14.35
C ALA A 199 12.48 5.59 -13.89
N ASP A 200 12.61 5.35 -12.58
CA ASP A 200 13.62 4.48 -11.98
C ASP A 200 13.07 3.74 -10.75
N PRO A 201 12.66 2.47 -10.89
CA PRO A 201 12.10 1.71 -9.76
C PRO A 201 13.10 1.48 -8.63
N ARG A 202 14.42 1.57 -8.89
CA ARG A 202 15.43 1.35 -7.83
C ARG A 202 15.37 2.39 -6.73
N LYS A 203 14.82 3.58 -7.00
CA LYS A 203 14.62 4.63 -5.98
C LYS A 203 13.45 4.35 -5.04
N HIS A 204 12.64 3.35 -5.36
CA HIS A 204 11.47 2.94 -4.61
C HIS A 204 11.69 1.62 -3.88
N THR A 205 12.90 1.03 -3.94
CA THR A 205 13.18 -0.19 -3.21
C THR A 205 13.29 0.07 -1.71
N VAL A 206 12.94 -0.93 -0.91
CA VAL A 206 13.17 -0.91 0.54
C VAL A 206 14.66 -0.69 0.85
N GLU A 207 15.56 -1.27 0.04
CA GLU A 207 17.01 -1.07 0.15
C GLU A 207 17.44 0.39 -0.10
N ALA A 208 16.74 1.14 -0.96
CA ALA A 208 17.03 2.54 -1.22
C ALA A 208 16.51 3.48 -0.12
N ARG A 209 15.51 3.03 0.66
CA ARG A 209 14.91 3.77 1.79
C ARG A 209 14.75 2.86 3.02
N PRO A 210 15.86 2.32 3.57
CA PRO A 210 15.83 1.37 4.68
C PRO A 210 15.40 2.02 5.99
N ASP A 211 15.33 3.35 6.00
CA ASP A 211 14.87 4.21 7.08
C ASP A 211 13.35 4.38 7.12
N LEU A 212 12.65 4.11 6.02
CA LEU A 212 11.25 4.51 5.88
C LEU A 212 10.29 3.42 6.32
N TRP A 213 10.27 2.29 5.60
CA TRP A 213 9.27 1.25 5.78
C TRP A 213 9.89 -0.13 5.63
N ALA A 214 9.41 -1.09 6.42
CA ALA A 214 9.65 -2.51 6.18
C ALA A 214 8.42 -3.35 6.60
N ALA A 215 8.26 -4.52 5.98
CA ALA A 215 7.37 -5.55 6.49
C ALA A 215 8.14 -6.51 7.42
N ASP A 216 7.53 -6.89 8.54
CA ASP A 216 8.07 -7.87 9.47
C ASP A 216 7.43 -9.25 9.26
N TYR A 217 7.91 -9.98 8.26
CA TYR A 217 7.46 -11.35 8.00
C TYR A 217 7.91 -12.37 9.05
N ARG A 218 8.86 -12.00 9.92
CA ARG A 218 9.49 -12.91 10.90
C ARG A 218 8.98 -12.71 12.33
N GLY A 219 8.19 -11.66 12.58
CA GLY A 219 7.73 -11.30 13.92
C GLY A 219 8.87 -10.80 14.82
N VAL A 220 9.87 -10.13 14.27
CA VAL A 220 11.01 -9.58 15.03
C VAL A 220 10.75 -8.17 15.57
N ALA A 221 9.68 -7.50 15.12
CA ALA A 221 9.43 -6.09 15.37
C ALA A 221 9.12 -5.75 16.83
N GLU A 222 8.44 -6.64 17.54
CA GLU A 222 8.08 -6.43 18.95
C GLU A 222 9.31 -6.37 19.87
N ILE A 223 10.48 -6.78 19.39
CA ILE A 223 11.70 -6.92 20.19
C ILE A 223 12.66 -5.74 19.95
N VAL A 224 12.51 -5.02 18.83
CA VAL A 224 13.52 -4.09 18.35
C VAL A 224 12.96 -2.67 18.33
N THR A 225 13.18 -1.94 19.43
CA THR A 225 13.05 -0.49 19.44
C THR A 225 14.43 0.12 19.26
N ASP A 226 14.58 0.91 18.20
CA ASP A 226 15.75 1.76 17.90
C ASP A 226 17.05 1.11 17.38
N THR A 227 17.03 -0.18 17.01
CA THR A 227 18.22 -0.83 16.42
C THR A 227 18.00 -1.28 14.97
N TRP A 228 19.12 -1.50 14.27
CA TRP A 228 19.10 -2.11 12.95
C TRP A 228 18.71 -3.58 13.07
N TRP A 229 17.84 -4.08 12.18
CA TRP A 229 17.61 -5.51 12.00
C TRP A 229 17.87 -5.96 10.58
N GLU A 230 18.03 -7.26 10.39
CA GLU A 230 18.10 -7.87 9.06
C GLU A 230 16.68 -8.03 8.50
N PHE A 231 16.33 -7.21 7.51
CA PHE A 231 15.12 -7.41 6.72
C PHE A 231 15.28 -8.70 5.90
N GLU A 232 14.20 -9.45 5.77
CA GLU A 232 14.07 -10.57 4.86
C GLU A 232 12.77 -10.37 4.07
N ASP A 233 12.87 -10.35 2.73
CA ASP A 233 11.68 -10.19 1.89
C ASP A 233 10.72 -11.38 2.03
N ARG A 234 9.48 -11.23 1.56
CA ARG A 234 8.45 -12.29 1.63
C ARG A 234 8.83 -13.62 0.98
N THR A 235 9.85 -13.62 0.13
CA THR A 235 10.37 -14.81 -0.55
C THR A 235 11.61 -15.37 0.14
N GLY A 236 12.24 -14.69 1.09
CA GLY A 236 13.50 -15.11 1.69
C GLY A 236 14.71 -15.01 0.74
N THR A 237 14.59 -14.25 -0.35
CA THR A 237 15.63 -14.17 -1.39
C THR A 237 16.64 -13.05 -1.11
N SER A 238 16.18 -11.94 -0.55
CA SER A 238 16.97 -10.74 -0.24
C SER A 238 17.03 -10.54 1.25
N ARG A 239 18.23 -10.21 1.74
CA ARG A 239 18.48 -9.80 3.12
C ARG A 239 19.37 -8.59 3.16
N PHE A 240 19.02 -7.61 3.97
CA PHE A 240 19.83 -6.41 4.16
C PHE A 240 19.42 -5.70 5.47
N PRO A 241 20.33 -4.92 6.08
CA PRO A 241 20.01 -4.20 7.30
C PRO A 241 19.02 -3.06 7.03
N VAL A 242 18.01 -2.91 7.89
CA VAL A 242 17.05 -1.78 7.88
C VAL A 242 16.86 -1.20 9.28
N ARG A 243 16.40 0.05 9.34
CA ARG A 243 15.98 0.74 10.58
C ARG A 243 14.74 1.61 10.25
N PRO A 244 13.59 0.98 9.98
CA PRO A 244 12.44 1.66 9.43
C PRO A 244 11.73 2.52 10.47
N SER A 245 11.13 3.64 10.04
CA SER A 245 10.19 4.42 10.85
C SER A 245 8.82 3.77 10.93
N LEU A 246 8.39 3.07 9.88
CA LEU A 246 7.12 2.34 9.82
C LEU A 246 7.37 0.84 9.64
N VAL A 247 6.74 0.02 10.45
CA VAL A 247 6.79 -1.43 10.32
C VAL A 247 5.40 -1.96 10.11
N HIS A 248 5.16 -2.56 8.96
CA HIS A 248 3.96 -3.36 8.77
C HIS A 248 4.18 -4.72 9.44
N GLN A 249 3.28 -5.11 10.33
CA GLN A 249 3.18 -6.49 10.79
C GLN A 249 2.12 -7.16 9.93
N PRO A 250 2.51 -7.90 8.87
CA PRO A 250 1.54 -8.77 8.23
C PRO A 250 1.03 -9.66 9.34
N GLN A 251 -0.27 -9.63 9.60
CA GLN A 251 -0.83 -10.71 10.39
C GLN A 251 -0.35 -12.01 9.74
N ARG A 252 -0.18 -13.06 10.54
CA ARG A 252 -0.24 -14.38 9.94
C ARG A 252 -1.61 -14.42 9.29
N GLU A 253 -1.69 -14.12 7.98
CA GLU A 253 -2.86 -14.30 7.13
C GLU A 253 -3.13 -15.80 7.12
N LEU A 254 -3.60 -16.30 8.25
CA LEU A 254 -4.19 -17.60 8.40
C LEU A 254 -5.49 -17.49 7.60
N ALA A 255 -5.45 -17.99 6.38
CA ALA A 255 -6.62 -18.39 5.59
C ALA A 255 -7.21 -17.44 4.54
N CYS A 256 -6.46 -16.52 3.91
CA CYS A 256 -6.84 -16.15 2.52
C CYS A 256 -6.54 -17.31 1.53
N ASP A 257 -5.69 -18.26 1.92
CA ASP A 257 -5.29 -19.44 1.13
C ASP A 257 -6.34 -20.55 1.00
N GLN A 258 -7.53 -20.45 1.61
CA GLN A 258 -8.49 -21.57 1.64
C GLN A 258 -9.70 -21.48 0.71
N GLU A 259 -10.01 -20.34 0.10
CA GLU A 259 -11.10 -20.29 -0.88
C GLU A 259 -10.56 -20.34 -2.30
N ARG A 260 -10.35 -21.57 -2.80
CA ARG A 260 -10.42 -21.81 -4.25
C ARG A 260 -11.80 -21.34 -4.71
N PRO A 261 -11.91 -20.38 -5.63
CA PRO A 261 -13.19 -20.11 -6.26
C PRO A 261 -13.58 -21.38 -7.01
N GLU A 262 -14.61 -22.09 -6.53
CA GLU A 262 -15.35 -23.01 -7.39
C GLU A 262 -15.77 -22.20 -8.61
N ALA A 263 -15.30 -22.66 -9.78
CA ALA A 263 -15.49 -22.06 -11.11
C ALA A 263 -16.62 -21.03 -11.17
N ALA A 264 -16.26 -19.75 -11.03
CA ALA A 264 -17.17 -18.63 -11.23
C ALA A 264 -17.75 -18.75 -12.64
N ARG A 265 -19.03 -19.12 -12.70
CA ARG A 265 -19.83 -19.11 -13.92
C ARG A 265 -19.74 -17.71 -14.51
N SER A 266 -19.35 -17.65 -15.77
CA SER A 266 -19.36 -16.45 -16.60
C SER A 266 -20.71 -15.75 -16.51
N GLY A 267 -20.74 -14.58 -15.89
CA GLY A 267 -21.95 -13.77 -15.77
C GLY A 267 -21.60 -12.32 -15.48
N VAL A 268 -21.73 -11.49 -16.52
CA VAL A 268 -21.85 -10.02 -16.49
C VAL A 268 -20.59 -9.25 -16.10
N GLY A 269 -20.01 -8.55 -17.09
CA GLY A 269 -19.08 -7.46 -16.84
C GLY A 269 -19.83 -6.32 -16.13
N ALA A 270 -19.65 -6.22 -14.81
CA ALA A 270 -20.01 -5.03 -14.08
C ALA A 270 -19.02 -3.93 -14.52
N GLU A 271 -19.49 -3.04 -15.38
CA GLU A 271 -18.92 -1.71 -15.56
C GLU A 271 -18.79 -1.09 -14.16
N ILE A 272 -17.64 -0.50 -13.85
CA ILE A 272 -17.49 0.31 -12.64
C ILE A 272 -18.26 1.59 -12.93
N ASP A 273 -19.58 1.53 -12.86
CA ASP A 273 -20.39 2.73 -12.80
C ASP A 273 -19.90 3.51 -11.57
N ALA A 274 -19.63 4.79 -11.78
CA ALA A 274 -19.17 5.69 -10.72
C ALA A 274 -20.17 5.63 -9.57
N VAL A 275 -19.89 4.81 -8.56
CA VAL A 275 -20.61 4.88 -7.29
C VAL A 275 -20.26 6.25 -6.75
N GLU A 276 -21.23 7.17 -6.79
CA GLU A 276 -21.14 8.43 -6.06
C GLU A 276 -21.10 8.09 -4.57
N LEU A 277 -19.91 7.75 -4.08
CA LEU A 277 -19.64 7.75 -2.66
C LEU A 277 -19.70 9.21 -2.23
N THR A 278 -20.83 9.61 -1.65
CA THR A 278 -20.89 10.88 -0.93
C THR A 278 -19.98 10.73 0.29
N VAL A 279 -19.02 11.64 0.44
CA VAL A 279 -18.21 11.64 1.65
C VAL A 279 -19.13 12.18 2.74
N SER A 280 -19.65 11.27 3.56
CA SER A 280 -20.38 11.63 4.77
C SER A 280 -19.47 12.52 5.64
N PRO A 281 -20.04 13.48 6.38
CA PRO A 281 -19.27 14.22 7.38
C PRO A 281 -18.63 13.24 8.37
N PRO A 282 -17.53 13.62 9.05
CA PRO A 282 -16.88 12.74 10.00
C PRO A 282 -17.85 12.20 11.05
N ILE A 283 -17.73 10.91 11.38
CA ILE A 283 -18.50 10.27 12.45
C ILE A 283 -17.95 10.83 13.78
N ALA A 284 -18.84 11.47 14.54
CA ALA A 284 -18.52 12.05 15.85
C ALA A 284 -18.36 10.97 16.95
#